data_AF-M0EBS0-F1
#
_entry.id   AF-M0EBS0-F1
#
_cell.length_a   1.000
_cell.length_b   1.000
_cell.length_c   1.000
_cell.angle_alpha   90.00
_cell.angle_beta   90.00
_cell.angle_gamma   90.00
#
_symmetry.space_group_name_H-M   'P 1'
#
loop_
_entity.id
_entity.type
_entity.pdbx_description
1 polymer ?
#
loop_
_entity_poly.entity_id
_entity_poly.type
_entity_poly.pdbx_seq_one_letter_code
_entity_poly.pdbx_strand_id
1 'polypeptide(L)'
;MTITTIGLAVVAFVLVSIDSNPLSVSADFSAGFPLALSLMDMAFTYNDYWPVDYQLRYAIMWTLIFGVATVAVFLSVYEFGLTYVGNRGASIAAFLLAVGLHFGSAVLYAWIR
;
A
#
# COMPACT_ATOMS: atom_id res chain seq x y z
N MET A 1 18.92 4.51 7.53
CA MET A 1 17.44 4.47 7.58
C MET A 1 16.97 4.30 6.15
N THR A 2 16.33 3.17 5.83
CA THR A 2 15.88 2.83 4.47
C THR A 2 14.37 3.06 4.33
N ILE A 3 13.88 3.13 3.08
CA ILE A 3 12.44 3.21 2.79
C ILE A 3 11.68 2.06 3.43
N THR A 4 12.26 0.86 3.45
CA THR A 4 11.66 -0.32 4.08
C THR A 4 11.41 -0.11 5.56
N THR A 5 12.34 0.52 6.31
CA THR A 5 12.15 0.80 7.74
C THR A 5 11.00 1.77 7.98
N ILE A 6 10.91 2.83 7.18
CA ILE A 6 9.85 3.84 7.28
C ILE A 6 8.50 3.23 6.86
N GLY A 7 8.49 2.45 5.78
CA GLY A 7 7.32 1.73 5.29
C GLY A 7 6.80 0.71 6.31
N LEU A 8 7.68 -0.08 6.95
CA LEU A 8 7.30 -0.99 8.03
C LEU A 8 6.70 -0.26 9.24
N ALA A 9 7.25 0.90 9.61
CA ALA A 9 6.68 1.72 10.67
C ALA A 9 5.27 2.23 10.30
N VAL A 10 5.06 2.63 9.05
CA VAL A 10 3.73 3.02 8.54
C VAL A 10 2.77 1.84 8.52
N VAL A 11 3.21 0.66 8.06
CA VAL A 11 2.40 -0.57 8.08
C VAL A 11 1.98 -0.93 9.50
N ALA A 12 2.92 -0.93 10.44
CA ALA A 12 2.63 -1.20 11.84
C ALA A 12 1.67 -0.15 12.42
N PHE A 13 1.86 1.12 12.10
CA PHE A 13 0.95 2.19 12.51
C PHE A 13 -0.46 1.99 11.94
N VAL A 14 -0.59 1.62 10.66
CA VAL A 14 -1.89 1.36 10.02
C VAL A 14 -2.56 0.14 10.65
N LEU A 15 -1.83 -0.96 10.86
CA LEU A 15 -2.35 -2.16 11.50
C LEU A 15 -2.85 -1.88 12.93
N VAL A 16 -2.04 -1.18 13.73
CA VAL A 16 -2.42 -0.78 15.10
C VAL A 16 -3.60 0.20 15.07
N SER A 17 -3.64 1.12 14.11
CA SER A 17 -4.75 2.07 13.97
C SER A 17 -6.04 1.36 13.58
N ILE A 18 -5.99 0.35 12.69
CA ILE A 18 -7.15 -0.46 12.32
C ILE A 18 -7.68 -1.23 13.53
N ASP A 19 -6.79 -1.83 14.32
CA ASP A 19 -7.17 -2.56 15.54
C ASP A 19 -7.75 -1.64 16.64
N SER A 20 -7.30 -0.38 16.69
CA SER A 20 -7.66 0.59 17.73
C SER A 20 -8.82 1.52 17.38
N ASN A 21 -9.35 1.49 16.15
CA ASN A 21 -10.34 2.45 15.68
C ASN A 21 -11.78 1.92 15.80
N PRO A 22 -12.69 2.64 16.52
CA PRO A 22 -14.11 2.30 16.60
C PRO A 22 -14.92 2.67 15.33
N LEU A 23 -14.27 3.20 14.29
CA LEU A 23 -14.92 3.45 13.01
C LEU A 23 -15.36 2.13 12.40
N SER A 24 -16.68 2.00 12.25
CA SER A 24 -17.43 0.87 11.70
C SER A 24 -17.14 0.62 10.22
N VAL A 25 -15.89 0.38 9.86
CA VAL A 25 -15.57 -0.43 8.68
C VAL A 25 -15.78 -1.85 9.17
N SER A 26 -16.88 -2.46 8.74
CA SER A 26 -17.38 -3.75 9.21
C SER A 26 -16.27 -4.72 9.59
N ALA A 27 -16.42 -5.30 10.78
CA ALA A 27 -15.61 -6.26 11.52
C ALA A 27 -15.19 -7.55 10.76
N ASP A 28 -14.83 -7.47 9.49
CA ASP A 28 -14.17 -8.52 8.75
C ASP A 28 -12.70 -8.14 8.59
N PHE A 29 -11.85 -8.95 9.21
CA PHE A 29 -10.39 -8.98 9.09
C PHE A 29 -9.86 -9.07 7.63
N SER A 30 -10.74 -9.05 6.62
CA SER A 30 -10.46 -9.37 5.22
C SER A 30 -9.85 -8.24 4.40
N ALA A 31 -10.15 -6.96 4.69
CA ALA A 31 -9.72 -5.84 3.84
C ALA A 31 -8.53 -5.06 4.43
N GLY A 32 -8.48 -4.92 5.76
CA GLY A 32 -7.37 -4.25 6.44
C GLY A 32 -6.04 -5.02 6.30
N PHE A 33 -6.08 -6.35 6.34
CA PHE A 33 -4.88 -7.17 6.18
C PHE A 33 -4.26 -7.04 4.77
N PRO A 34 -5.00 -7.19 3.66
CA PRO A 34 -4.45 -6.93 2.33
C PRO A 34 -4.01 -5.48 2.10
N LEU A 35 -4.67 -4.50 2.73
CA LEU A 35 -4.21 -3.11 2.67
C LEU A 35 -2.83 -2.95 3.32
N ALA A 36 -2.66 -3.50 4.52
CA ALA A 36 -1.36 -3.48 5.21
C ALA A 36 -0.28 -4.24 4.41
N LEU A 37 -0.65 -5.38 3.82
CA LEU A 37 0.24 -6.13 2.94
C LEU A 37 0.62 -5.33 1.69
N SER A 38 -0.30 -4.55 1.12
CA SER A 38 -0.03 -3.67 -0.02
C SER A 38 0.96 -2.56 0.35
N LEU A 39 0.83 -1.96 1.53
CA LEU A 39 1.78 -0.95 2.03
C LEU A 39 3.17 -1.55 2.32
N MET A 40 3.21 -2.80 2.78
CA MET A 40 4.46 -3.53 2.95
C MET A 40 5.11 -3.81 1.59
N ASP A 41 4.37 -4.38 0.64
CA ASP A 41 4.82 -4.64 -0.73
C ASP A 41 5.36 -3.38 -1.43
N MET A 42 4.68 -2.26 -1.27
CA MET A 42 5.12 -0.95 -1.74
C MET A 42 6.53 -0.61 -1.22
N ALA A 43 6.77 -0.80 0.08
CA ALA A 43 8.02 -0.42 0.73
C ALA A 43 9.21 -1.27 0.26
N PHE A 44 8.97 -2.57 0.00
CA PHE A 44 9.99 -3.46 -0.56
C PHE A 44 10.24 -3.18 -2.04
N THR A 45 9.18 -3.07 -2.84
CA THR A 45 9.29 -2.82 -4.29
C THR A 45 10.08 -1.55 -4.57
N TYR A 46 9.79 -0.45 -3.87
CA TYR A 46 10.54 0.79 -4.09
C TYR A 46 11.97 0.75 -3.53
N ASN A 47 12.22 0.02 -2.46
CA ASN A 47 13.58 -0.16 -1.97
C ASN A 47 14.45 -0.95 -2.97
N ASP A 48 13.87 -1.96 -3.61
CA ASP A 48 14.62 -2.90 -4.44
C ASP A 48 14.76 -2.44 -5.89
N TYR A 49 13.74 -1.78 -6.45
CA TYR A 49 13.71 -1.39 -7.85
C TYR A 49 13.91 0.10 -8.10
N TRP A 50 13.87 0.94 -7.06
CA TRP A 50 14.11 2.38 -7.19
C TRP A 50 15.39 2.80 -6.45
N PRO A 51 16.56 2.82 -7.13
CA PRO A 51 17.84 3.17 -6.53
C PRO A 51 17.99 4.69 -6.49
N VAL A 52 17.13 5.38 -5.74
CA VAL A 52 17.39 6.79 -5.42
C VAL A 52 18.26 6.80 -4.18
N ASP A 53 19.34 7.58 -4.19
CA ASP A 53 20.09 7.87 -2.96
C ASP A 53 19.20 8.69 -2.02
N TYR A 54 18.49 7.99 -1.14
CA TYR A 54 17.54 8.63 -0.26
C TYR A 54 18.28 9.29 0.90
N GLN A 55 18.53 10.60 0.80
CA GLN A 55 18.59 11.39 2.03
C GLN A 55 17.27 11.16 2.78
N LEU A 56 17.32 11.05 4.12
CA LEU A 56 16.19 10.65 4.96
C LEU A 56 14.88 11.41 4.63
N ARG A 57 14.97 12.71 4.32
CA ARG A 57 13.83 13.54 3.92
C ARG A 57 13.14 13.04 2.65
N TYR A 58 13.89 12.61 1.64
CA TYR A 58 13.34 12.06 0.41
C TYR A 58 12.72 10.68 0.62
N ALA A 59 13.33 9.81 1.44
CA ALA A 59 12.72 8.52 1.78
C ALA A 59 11.35 8.69 2.44
N ILE A 60 11.24 9.63 3.40
CA ILE A 60 9.97 9.94 4.08
C ILE A 60 8.95 10.47 3.09
N MET A 61 9.32 11.48 2.29
CA MET A 61 8.40 12.10 1.32
C MET A 61 7.86 11.07 0.32
N TRP A 62 8.73 10.22 -0.24
CA TRP A 62 8.34 9.19 -1.17
C TRP A 62 7.45 8.13 -0.54
N THR A 63 7.80 7.66 0.67
CA THR A 63 6.98 6.69 1.40
C THR A 63 5.58 7.23 1.67
N LEU A 64 5.46 8.53 2.00
CA LEU A 64 4.15 9.15 2.21
C LEU A 64 3.36 9.29 0.92
N ILE A 65 3.97 9.78 -0.17
CA ILE A 65 3.29 9.96 -1.45
C ILE A 65 2.77 8.62 -1.97
N PHE A 66 3.63 7.60 -2.00
CA PHE A 66 3.23 6.29 -2.48
C PHE A 66 2.31 5.57 -1.52
N GLY A 67 2.52 5.68 -0.21
CA GLY A 67 1.60 5.12 0.77
C GLY A 67 0.18 5.68 0.61
N VAL A 68 0.04 7.00 0.43
CA VAL A 68 -1.26 7.64 0.16
C VAL A 68 -1.84 7.16 -1.17
N ALA A 69 -1.04 7.06 -2.23
CA ALA A 69 -1.50 6.55 -3.52
C ALA A 69 -1.99 5.09 -3.41
N THR A 70 -1.24 4.23 -2.73
CA THR A 70 -1.59 2.83 -2.48
C THR A 70 -2.91 2.73 -1.70
N VAL A 71 -3.07 3.51 -0.63
CA VAL A 71 -4.33 3.55 0.15
C VAL A 71 -5.49 4.03 -0.72
N ALA A 72 -5.31 5.11 -1.47
CA ALA A 72 -6.35 5.68 -2.32
C ALA A 72 -6.79 4.69 -3.40
N VAL A 73 -5.85 4.04 -4.08
CA VAL A 73 -6.14 3.03 -5.11
C VAL A 73 -6.83 1.81 -4.49
N PHE A 74 -6.30 1.30 -3.39
CA PHE A 74 -6.86 0.14 -2.72
C PHE A 74 -8.31 0.40 -2.28
N LEU A 75 -8.58 1.50 -1.57
CA LEU A 75 -9.92 1.84 -1.10
C LEU A 75 -10.87 2.08 -2.28
N SER A 76 -10.42 2.78 -3.33
CA SER A 76 -11.27 3.04 -4.51
C SER A 76 -11.70 1.74 -5.20
N VAL A 77 -10.77 0.81 -5.38
CA VAL A 77 -11.07 -0.50 -5.98
C VAL A 77 -11.91 -1.36 -5.04
N TYR A 78 -11.61 -1.34 -3.75
CA TYR A 78 -12.34 -2.12 -2.75
C TYR A 78 -13.80 -1.67 -2.67
N GLU A 79 -14.07 -0.37 -2.49
CA GLU A 79 -15.43 0.18 -2.43
C GLU A 79 -16.21 -0.08 -3.73
N PHE A 80 -15.55 0.10 -4.88
CA PHE A 80 -16.16 -0.25 -6.17
C PHE A 80 -16.49 -1.74 -6.26
N GLY A 81 -15.53 -2.61 -5.95
CA GLY A 81 -15.68 -4.06 -6.02
C GLY A 81 -16.69 -4.62 -5.02
N LEU A 82 -16.86 -3.98 -3.86
CA LEU A 82 -17.79 -4.40 -2.81
C LEU A 82 -19.21 -4.54 -3.37
N THR A 83 -19.58 -3.65 -4.29
CA THR A 83 -20.89 -3.60 -4.94
C THR A 83 -21.16 -4.79 -5.87
N TYR A 84 -20.11 -5.44 -6.41
CA TYR A 84 -20.25 -6.45 -7.48
C TYR A 84 -19.81 -7.86 -7.08
N VAL A 85 -18.73 -7.97 -6.29
CA VAL A 85 -18.04 -9.26 -6.06
C VAL A 85 -17.97 -9.63 -4.57
N GLY A 86 -18.61 -8.83 -3.71
CA GLY A 86 -18.58 -8.99 -2.26
C GLY A 86 -17.19 -8.72 -1.65
N ASN A 87 -17.13 -8.77 -0.32
CA ASN A 87 -15.96 -8.38 0.47
C ASN A 87 -14.66 -9.08 0.01
N ARG A 88 -14.66 -10.42 -0.04
CA ARG A 88 -13.46 -11.20 -0.42
C ARG A 88 -12.98 -10.91 -1.83
N GLY A 89 -13.88 -10.83 -2.81
CA GLY A 89 -13.52 -10.53 -4.20
C GLY A 89 -12.96 -9.12 -4.34
N ALA A 90 -13.58 -8.16 -3.65
CA ALA A 90 -13.16 -6.77 -3.64
C ALA A 90 -11.78 -6.59 -3.02
N SER A 91 -11.51 -7.23 -1.88
CA SER A 91 -10.19 -7.16 -1.21
C SER A 91 -9.08 -7.75 -2.07
N ILE A 92 -9.33 -8.90 -2.74
CA ILE A 92 -8.35 -9.52 -3.64
C ILE A 92 -8.08 -8.61 -4.85
N ALA A 93 -9.12 -8.06 -5.47
CA ALA A 93 -8.97 -7.17 -6.62
C ALA A 93 -8.20 -5.89 -6.25
N ALA A 94 -8.52 -5.29 -5.11
CA ALA A 94 -7.84 -4.11 -4.58
C ALA A 94 -6.35 -4.39 -4.30
N PHE A 95 -6.05 -5.54 -3.69
CA PHE A 95 -4.67 -5.96 -3.45
C PHE A 95 -3.88 -6.16 -4.75
N LEU A 96 -4.43 -6.91 -5.71
CA LEU A 96 -3.75 -7.18 -6.98
C LEU A 96 -3.52 -5.91 -7.79
N LEU A 97 -4.45 -4.97 -7.78
CA LEU A 97 -4.27 -3.68 -8.45
C LEU A 97 -3.23 -2.80 -7.74
N ALA A 98 -3.19 -2.79 -6.41
CA ALA A 98 -2.16 -2.08 -5.66
C ALA A 98 -0.76 -2.63 -5.97
N VAL A 99 -0.58 -3.96 -5.89
CA VAL A 99 0.68 -4.65 -6.24
C VAL A 99 1.06 -4.37 -7.69
N GLY A 100 0.10 -4.50 -8.62
CA GLY A 100 0.32 -4.21 -10.04
C GLY A 100 0.76 -2.77 -10.29
N LEU A 101 0.25 -1.80 -9.53
CA LEU A 101 0.69 -0.42 -9.59
C LEU A 101 2.13 -0.23 -9.10
N HIS A 102 2.55 -0.91 -8.02
CA HIS A 102 3.92 -0.83 -7.53
C HIS A 102 4.93 -1.43 -8.53
N PHE A 103 4.64 -2.63 -9.05
CA PHE A 103 5.52 -3.25 -10.05
C PHE A 103 5.47 -2.50 -11.37
N GLY A 104 4.30 -2.03 -11.81
CA GLY A 104 4.16 -1.24 -13.02
C GLY A 104 4.95 0.07 -12.96
N SER A 105 4.90 0.78 -11.83
CA SER A 105 5.68 2.00 -11.63
C SER A 105 7.19 1.72 -11.59
N ALA A 106 7.61 0.63 -10.94
CA ALA A 106 9.00 0.19 -10.92
C ALA A 106 9.52 -0.16 -12.32
N VAL A 107 8.75 -0.91 -13.11
CA VAL A 107 9.09 -1.26 -14.50
C VAL A 107 9.18 -0.01 -15.38
N LEU A 108 8.19 0.90 -15.28
CA LEU A 108 8.20 2.16 -16.01
C LEU A 108 9.43 3.00 -15.64
N TYR A 109 9.78 3.08 -14.36
CA TYR A 109 10.98 3.78 -13.92
C TYR A 109 12.26 3.16 -14.51
N ALA A 110 12.38 1.84 -14.48
CA ALA A 110 13.51 1.12 -15.06
C ALA A 110 13.61 1.28 -16.59
N TRP A 111 12.49 1.45 -17.28
CA TRP A 111 12.46 1.67 -18.74
C TRP A 111 12.85 3.09 -19.15
N ILE A 112 12.49 4.10 -18.34
CA ILE A 112 12.79 5.52 -18.63
C ILE A 112 14.26 5.85 -18.35
N ARG A 113 14.91 5.12 -17.44
CA ARG A 113 16.31 5.32 -17.05
C ARG A 113 17.29 4.63 -17.99
#